data_AF-A0A319CBK9-F1
#
_entry.id   AF-A0A319CBK9-F1
#
_cell.length_a   1.000
_cell.length_b   1.000
_cell.length_c   1.000
_cell.angle_alpha   90.00
_cell.angle_beta   90.00
_cell.angle_gamma   90.00
#
_symmetry.space_group_name_H-M   'P 1'
#
loop_
_entity.id
_entity.type
_entity.pdbx_description
1 polymer ?
#
loop_
_entity_poly.entity_id
_entity_poly.type
_entity_poly.pdbx_seq_one_letter_code
_entity_poly.pdbx_strand_id
1 'polypeptide(L)'
;MSLSAVVRYFLRPLFRHEEDKHQRKGDRDTAQFCRLLQLPRCGISLLSYRHIWQPVERYIQMYFKLRFSIQREVYLRAKHDMLYEASTKVPSTSVDEMQTYKKELRSLRETNCNLERETYRCLNTLPDGPLGRILYAHQQQKDWYLSSFLRQECARSGGCCGRECGCCEKPRTDKHPLHKSHCTSMCLCCEDARGYPVEVEKYENNPMIVDVFLCGYRNFSRVYLRYWVNAYVFGFE
;
A
#
# COMPACT_ATOMS: atom_id res chain seq x y z
N MET A 1 -7.22 -0.40 -32.98
CA MET A 1 -8.04 -0.43 -31.73
C MET A 1 -9.00 -1.60 -31.83
N SER A 2 -9.28 -2.35 -30.76
CA SER A 2 -10.28 -3.43 -30.84
C SER A 2 -11.69 -2.83 -30.99
N LEU A 3 -12.61 -3.57 -31.63
CA LEU A 3 -14.02 -3.17 -31.79
C LEU A 3 -14.66 -2.78 -30.44
N SER A 4 -14.31 -3.51 -29.37
CA SER A 4 -14.73 -3.20 -27.99
C SER A 4 -14.24 -1.84 -27.49
N ALA A 5 -13.02 -1.42 -27.82
CA ALA A 5 -12.47 -0.14 -27.40
C ALA A 5 -13.14 1.04 -28.12
N VAL A 6 -13.49 0.86 -29.40
CA VAL A 6 -14.23 1.84 -30.21
C VAL A 6 -15.63 2.05 -29.63
N VAL A 7 -16.36 0.96 -29.38
CA VAL A 7 -17.72 1.03 -28.79
C VAL A 7 -17.68 1.71 -27.42
N ARG A 8 -16.73 1.35 -26.56
CA ARG A 8 -16.58 1.98 -25.24
C ARG A 8 -16.28 3.47 -25.35
N TYR A 9 -15.46 3.89 -26.30
CA TYR A 9 -15.14 5.31 -26.50
C TYR A 9 -16.41 6.14 -26.81
N PHE A 10 -17.25 5.67 -27.72
CA PHE A 10 -18.52 6.35 -28.04
C PHE A 10 -19.52 6.35 -26.89
N LEU A 11 -19.55 5.28 -26.09
CA LEU A 11 -20.45 5.17 -24.94
C LEU A 11 -19.92 5.84 -23.65
N ARG A 12 -18.73 6.45 -23.66
CA ARG A 12 -18.15 7.12 -22.49
C ARG A 12 -19.08 8.13 -21.82
N PRO A 13 -19.78 9.02 -22.55
CA PRO A 13 -20.69 9.98 -21.92
C PRO A 13 -21.83 9.28 -21.16
N LEU A 14 -22.37 8.20 -21.72
CA LEU A 14 -23.42 7.40 -21.08
C LEU A 14 -22.90 6.73 -19.80
N PHE A 15 -21.73 6.09 -19.87
CA PHE A 15 -21.11 5.48 -18.67
C PHE A 15 -20.75 6.50 -17.60
N ARG A 16 -20.39 7.73 -17.99
CA ARG A 16 -20.15 8.82 -17.03
C ARG A 16 -21.44 9.28 -16.36
N HIS A 17 -22.53 9.39 -17.13
CA HIS A 17 -23.83 9.73 -16.57
C HIS A 17 -24.30 8.69 -15.54
N GLU A 18 -24.20 7.40 -15.87
CA GLU A 18 -24.56 6.32 -14.94
C GLU A 18 -23.60 6.25 -13.74
N GLU A 19 -22.29 6.48 -13.93
CA GLU A 19 -21.34 6.63 -12.81
C GLU A 19 -21.82 7.68 -11.81
N ASP A 20 -22.11 8.91 -12.27
CA ASP A 20 -22.50 10.02 -11.39
C ASP A 20 -23.84 9.75 -10.69
N LYS A 21 -24.77 9.08 -11.37
CA LYS A 21 -26.06 8.65 -10.81
C LYS A 21 -25.89 7.62 -9.71
N HIS A 22 -25.10 6.57 -9.91
CA HIS A 22 -24.85 5.53 -8.90
C HIS A 22 -24.01 6.07 -7.74
N GLN A 23 -23.02 6.92 -8.02
CA GLN A 23 -22.24 7.61 -6.99
C GLN A 23 -23.14 8.44 -6.05
N ARG A 24 -24.09 9.20 -6.59
CA ARG A 24 -25.06 9.99 -5.78
C ARG A 24 -25.98 9.11 -4.93
N LYS A 25 -26.28 7.89 -5.40
CA LYS A 25 -27.11 6.92 -4.67
C LYS A 25 -26.32 6.13 -3.62
N GLY A 26 -25.00 6.27 -3.56
CA GLY A 26 -24.13 5.46 -2.70
C GLY A 26 -23.87 4.05 -3.21
N ASP A 27 -24.30 3.72 -4.43
CA ASP A 27 -24.03 2.43 -5.07
C ASP A 27 -22.62 2.41 -5.65
N ARG A 28 -21.66 2.07 -4.78
CA ARG A 28 -20.22 2.13 -5.08
C ARG A 28 -19.84 1.15 -6.18
N ASP A 29 -20.31 -0.10 -6.10
CA ASP A 29 -19.87 -1.15 -7.01
C ASP A 29 -20.34 -0.88 -8.44
N THR A 30 -21.58 -0.44 -8.62
CA THR A 30 -22.06 -0.05 -9.94
C THR A 30 -21.31 1.19 -10.45
N ALA A 31 -21.03 2.17 -9.59
CA ALA A 31 -20.22 3.33 -9.98
C ALA A 31 -18.80 2.92 -10.40
N GLN A 32 -18.14 2.02 -9.66
CA GLN A 32 -16.83 1.47 -10.03
C GLN A 32 -16.89 0.70 -11.35
N PHE A 33 -17.95 -0.07 -11.57
CA PHE A 33 -18.15 -0.80 -12.82
C PHE A 33 -18.30 0.16 -14.01
N CYS A 34 -19.11 1.22 -13.87
CA CYS A 34 -19.22 2.27 -14.88
C CYS A 34 -17.88 2.94 -15.20
N ARG A 35 -17.02 3.18 -14.20
CA ARG A 35 -15.66 3.70 -14.42
C ARG A 35 -14.80 2.71 -15.21
N LEU A 36 -14.87 1.42 -14.92
CA LEU A 36 -14.15 0.39 -15.69
C LEU A 36 -14.56 0.36 -17.16
N LEU A 37 -15.85 0.56 -17.45
CA LEU A 37 -16.36 0.57 -18.83
C LEU A 37 -15.84 1.76 -19.64
N GLN A 38 -15.49 2.87 -18.99
CA GLN A 38 -14.88 4.04 -19.64
C GLN A 38 -13.42 3.80 -20.06
N LEU A 39 -12.75 2.77 -19.50
CA LEU A 39 -11.36 2.45 -19.84
C LEU A 39 -11.27 1.75 -21.21
N PRO A 40 -10.19 2.02 -21.98
CA PRO A 40 -10.02 1.45 -23.33
C PRO A 40 -9.92 -0.08 -23.32
N ARG A 41 -9.54 -0.66 -22.17
CA ARG A 41 -9.58 -2.09 -21.87
C ARG A 41 -9.93 -2.31 -20.40
N CYS A 42 -10.36 -3.51 -20.06
CA CYS A 42 -10.64 -3.90 -18.67
C CYS A 42 -9.61 -4.90 -18.12
N GLY A 43 -9.50 -4.93 -16.80
CA GLY A 43 -8.65 -5.86 -16.06
C GLY A 43 -7.16 -5.72 -16.37
N ILE A 44 -6.45 -6.83 -16.31
CA ILE A 44 -4.97 -6.93 -16.41
C ILE A 44 -4.46 -6.46 -17.77
N SER A 45 -5.27 -6.61 -18.83
CA SER A 45 -4.88 -6.15 -20.17
C SER A 45 -4.67 -4.63 -20.25
N LEU A 46 -5.17 -3.87 -19.25
CA LEU A 46 -4.91 -2.44 -19.15
C LEU A 46 -3.47 -2.16 -18.66
N LEU A 47 -2.84 -3.05 -17.89
CA LEU A 47 -1.47 -2.85 -17.37
C LEU A 47 -0.42 -2.68 -18.48
N SER A 48 -0.72 -3.11 -19.71
CA SER A 48 0.15 -2.85 -20.87
C SER A 48 0.15 -1.38 -21.32
N TYR A 49 -0.79 -0.56 -20.87
CA TYR A 49 -0.91 0.86 -21.23
C TYR A 49 -0.18 1.74 -20.21
N ARG A 50 1.15 1.83 -20.36
CA ARG A 50 2.03 2.51 -19.42
C ARG A 50 1.61 3.94 -19.09
N HIS A 51 1.21 4.74 -20.08
CA HIS A 51 0.81 6.14 -19.85
C HIS A 51 -0.46 6.30 -18.98
N ILE A 52 -1.35 5.29 -18.96
CA ILE A 52 -2.55 5.29 -18.10
C ILE A 52 -2.17 4.87 -16.67
N TRP A 53 -1.30 3.86 -16.54
CA TRP A 53 -0.97 3.27 -15.24
C TRP A 53 0.15 3.97 -14.50
N GLN A 54 1.08 4.64 -15.19
CA GLN A 54 2.27 5.22 -14.58
C GLN A 54 1.95 6.14 -13.37
N PRO A 55 0.93 7.01 -13.41
CA PRO A 55 0.55 7.80 -12.22
C PRO A 55 0.09 6.93 -11.05
N VAL A 56 -0.69 5.88 -11.32
CA VAL A 56 -1.20 4.94 -10.30
C VAL A 56 -0.08 4.07 -9.74
N GLU A 57 0.79 3.54 -10.61
CA GLU A 57 2.00 2.81 -10.23
C GLU A 57 2.86 3.64 -9.29
N ARG A 58 3.13 4.91 -9.63
CA ARG A 58 3.90 5.81 -8.78
C ARG A 58 3.25 6.00 -7.41
N TYR A 59 1.93 6.22 -7.37
CA TYR A 59 1.20 6.33 -6.11
C TYR A 59 1.33 5.06 -5.25
N ILE A 60 1.13 3.88 -5.82
CA ILE A 60 1.22 2.61 -5.10
C ILE A 60 2.64 2.35 -4.58
N GLN A 61 3.67 2.67 -5.38
CA GLN A 61 5.06 2.60 -4.94
C GLN A 61 5.34 3.56 -3.77
N MET A 62 4.79 4.79 -3.79
CA MET A 62 4.92 5.71 -2.66
C MET A 62 4.22 5.16 -1.41
N TYR A 63 3.04 4.56 -1.56
CA TYR A 63 2.32 3.91 -0.47
C TYR A 63 3.16 2.79 0.18
N PHE A 64 3.82 1.92 -0.62
CA PHE A 64 4.68 0.87 -0.08
C PHE A 64 5.94 1.40 0.59
N LYS A 65 6.59 2.40 0.00
CA LYS A 65 7.73 3.10 0.62
C LYS A 65 7.36 3.68 1.97
N LEU A 66 6.24 4.39 2.04
CA LEU A 66 5.74 5.00 3.26
C LEU A 66 5.38 3.94 4.31
N ARG A 67 4.70 2.87 3.90
CA ARG A 67 4.38 1.70 4.75
C ARG A 67 5.63 1.09 5.38
N PHE A 68 6.67 0.86 4.59
CA PHE A 68 7.93 0.32 5.09
C PHE A 68 8.62 1.31 6.04
N SER A 69 8.73 2.57 5.64
CA SER A 69 9.48 3.59 6.38
C SER A 69 8.85 3.91 7.74
N ILE A 70 7.52 3.98 7.84
CA ILE A 70 6.80 4.14 9.12
C ILE A 70 7.03 2.91 10.02
N GLN A 71 6.93 1.69 9.48
CA GLN A 71 7.16 0.50 10.30
C GLN A 71 8.62 0.39 10.76
N ARG A 72 9.59 0.79 9.93
CA ARG A 72 11.00 0.90 10.32
C ARG A 72 11.21 1.93 11.44
N GLU A 73 10.56 3.09 11.37
CA GLU A 73 10.64 4.09 12.45
C GLU A 73 10.14 3.51 13.79
N VAL A 74 9.00 2.82 13.78
CA VAL A 74 8.43 2.19 14.98
C VAL A 74 9.34 1.08 15.50
N TYR A 75 9.88 0.25 14.61
CA TYR A 75 10.82 -0.82 14.93
C TYR A 75 12.07 -0.29 15.64
N LEU A 76 12.76 0.68 15.03
CA LEU A 76 14.00 1.23 15.58
C LEU A 76 13.77 1.99 16.88
N ARG A 77 12.62 2.66 17.03
CA ARG A 77 12.25 3.30 18.29
C ARG A 77 12.12 2.27 19.41
N ALA A 78 11.38 1.20 19.17
CA ALA A 78 11.22 0.16 20.17
C ALA A 78 12.53 -0.58 20.49
N LYS A 79 13.40 -0.84 19.50
CA LYS A 79 14.75 -1.39 19.75
C LYS A 79 15.61 -0.44 20.59
N HIS A 80 15.57 0.87 20.28
CA HIS A 80 16.24 1.88 21.09
C HIS A 80 15.74 1.90 22.53
N ASP A 81 14.42 1.84 22.74
CA ASP A 81 13.83 1.89 24.08
C ASP A 81 14.18 0.63 24.89
N MET A 82 14.16 -0.55 24.26
CA MET A 82 14.63 -1.81 24.88
C MET A 82 16.11 -1.73 25.30
N LEU A 83 16.99 -1.18 24.45
CA LEU A 83 18.42 -0.99 24.78
C LEU A 83 18.59 0.03 25.91
N TYR A 84 17.83 1.13 25.89
CA TYR A 84 17.89 2.13 26.93
C TYR A 84 17.53 1.53 28.28
N GLU A 85 16.41 0.82 28.37
CA GLU A 85 15.98 0.12 29.59
C GLU A 85 17.01 -0.90 30.07
N ALA A 86 17.64 -1.67 29.17
CA ALA A 86 18.70 -2.60 29.53
C ALA A 86 19.95 -1.88 30.08
N SER A 87 20.35 -0.77 29.47
CA SER A 87 21.52 0.03 29.86
C SER A 87 21.37 0.68 31.24
N THR A 88 20.14 1.01 31.65
CA THR A 88 19.87 1.52 33.01
C THR A 88 20.13 0.48 34.10
N LYS A 89 20.12 -0.82 33.75
CA LYS A 89 20.30 -1.93 34.69
C LYS A 89 21.75 -2.41 34.76
N VAL A 90 22.50 -2.37 33.66
CA VAL A 90 23.91 -2.76 33.58
C VAL A 90 24.66 -1.83 32.62
N PRO A 91 25.69 -1.08 33.07
CA PRO A 91 26.46 -0.22 32.18
C PRO A 91 27.41 -1.07 31.32
N SER A 92 27.06 -1.27 30.05
CA SER A 92 27.95 -1.89 29.04
C SER A 92 27.63 -1.40 27.64
N THR A 93 28.59 -1.53 26.72
CA THR A 93 28.68 -1.46 25.22
C THR A 93 27.52 -0.99 24.31
N SER A 94 26.34 -0.60 24.80
CA SER A 94 25.15 -0.25 24.01
C SER A 94 25.09 1.21 23.55
N VAL A 95 26.03 2.07 23.96
CA VAL A 95 25.99 3.51 23.68
C VAL A 95 26.10 3.79 22.17
N ASP A 96 26.98 3.06 21.47
CA ASP A 96 27.21 3.24 20.02
C ASP A 96 26.00 2.77 19.18
N GLU A 97 25.36 1.66 19.57
CA GLU A 97 24.13 1.16 18.94
C GLU A 97 22.96 2.12 19.15
N MET A 98 22.79 2.61 20.39
CA MET A 98 21.76 3.60 20.70
C MET A 98 21.96 4.90 19.90
N GLN A 99 23.20 5.36 19.76
CA GLN A 99 23.52 6.54 18.97
C GLN A 99 23.24 6.31 17.48
N THR A 100 23.49 5.10 16.98
CA THR A 100 23.14 4.69 15.62
C THR A 100 21.64 4.76 15.38
N TYR A 101 20.82 4.18 16.28
CA TYR A 101 19.36 4.27 16.19
C TYR A 101 18.85 5.71 16.25
N LYS A 102 19.41 6.57 17.11
CA LYS A 102 19.04 7.99 17.15
C LYS A 102 19.30 8.71 15.83
N LYS A 103 20.43 8.40 15.17
CA LYS A 103 20.77 8.97 13.85
C LYS A 103 19.79 8.48 12.77
N GLU A 104 19.51 7.19 12.73
CA GLU A 104 18.55 6.62 11.78
C GLU A 104 17.14 7.16 11.98
N LEU A 105 16.65 7.24 13.23
CA LEU A 105 15.34 7.79 13.55
C LEU A 105 15.18 9.25 13.10
N ARG A 106 16.26 10.05 13.19
CA ARG A 106 16.25 11.43 12.67
C ARG A 106 16.07 11.44 11.14
N SER A 107 16.83 10.62 10.43
CA SER A 107 16.73 10.50 8.96
C SER A 107 15.36 9.95 8.52
N LEU A 108 14.80 8.99 9.26
CA LEU A 108 13.48 8.44 8.98
C LEU A 108 12.36 9.46 9.15
N ARG A 109 12.47 10.38 10.12
CA ARG A 109 11.48 11.46 10.27
C ARG A 109 11.40 12.34 9.01
N GLU A 110 12.55 12.73 8.47
CA GLU A 110 12.62 13.51 7.23
C GLU A 110 12.10 12.70 6.04
N THR A 111 12.49 11.43 5.96
CA THR A 111 12.04 10.49 4.93
C THR A 111 10.53 10.31 4.95
N ASN A 112 9.93 10.07 6.13
CA ASN A 112 8.48 9.90 6.29
C ASN A 112 7.73 11.16 5.86
N CYS A 113 8.16 12.35 6.31
CA CYS A 113 7.56 13.62 5.89
C CYS A 113 7.59 13.80 4.37
N ASN A 114 8.72 13.49 3.73
CA ASN A 114 8.85 13.58 2.27
C ASN A 114 7.97 12.55 1.55
N LEU A 115 7.92 11.30 2.04
CA LEU A 115 7.08 10.25 1.46
C LEU A 115 5.58 10.54 1.62
N GLU A 116 5.15 11.11 2.74
CA GLU A 116 3.76 11.57 2.94
C GLU A 116 3.40 12.67 1.93
N ARG A 117 4.27 13.67 1.79
CA ARG A 117 4.10 14.75 0.80
C ARG A 117 4.05 14.22 -0.62
N GLU A 118 4.95 13.31 -0.98
CA GLU A 118 4.96 12.70 -2.32
C GLU A 118 3.73 11.82 -2.56
N THR A 119 3.28 11.07 -1.55
CA THR A 119 2.03 10.28 -1.64
C THR A 119 0.84 11.20 -1.90
N TYR A 120 0.74 12.30 -1.15
CA TYR A 120 -0.29 13.33 -1.35
C TYR A 120 -0.20 13.99 -2.73
N ARG A 121 1.01 14.35 -3.19
CA ARG A 121 1.24 14.90 -4.54
C ARG A 121 0.84 13.92 -5.63
N CYS A 122 1.16 12.63 -5.48
CA CYS A 122 0.77 11.61 -6.45
C CYS A 122 -0.75 11.53 -6.57
N LEU A 123 -1.48 11.51 -5.44
CA LEU A 123 -2.95 11.50 -5.45
C LEU A 123 -3.54 12.74 -6.14
N ASN A 124 -3.03 13.93 -5.84
CA ASN A 124 -3.59 15.18 -6.39
C ASN A 124 -3.20 15.43 -7.85
N THR A 125 -2.12 14.81 -8.33
CA THR A 125 -1.69 14.92 -9.74
C THR A 125 -2.16 13.73 -10.58
N LEU A 126 -2.98 12.83 -10.01
CA LEU A 126 -3.66 11.80 -10.80
C LEU A 126 -4.51 12.50 -11.87
N PRO A 127 -4.38 12.11 -13.15
CA PRO A 127 -5.25 12.65 -14.19
C PRO A 127 -6.72 12.43 -13.84
N ASP A 128 -7.56 13.45 -14.08
CA ASP A 128 -9.01 13.29 -13.97
C ASP A 128 -9.51 12.36 -15.08
N GLY A 129 -9.48 11.08 -14.77
CA GLY A 129 -9.84 9.99 -15.64
C GLY A 129 -10.44 8.85 -14.84
N PRO A 130 -11.10 7.90 -15.52
CA PRO A 130 -11.80 6.79 -14.86
C PRO A 130 -10.89 6.00 -13.92
N LEU A 131 -9.62 5.76 -14.27
CA LEU A 131 -8.70 5.02 -13.40
C LEU A 131 -8.35 5.79 -12.12
N GLY A 132 -8.13 7.11 -12.22
CA GLY A 132 -7.89 7.95 -11.05
C GLY A 132 -9.11 8.00 -10.12
N ARG A 133 -10.32 8.13 -10.68
CA ARG A 133 -11.57 8.09 -9.91
C ARG A 133 -11.81 6.73 -9.24
N ILE A 134 -11.45 5.63 -9.91
CA ILE A 134 -11.52 4.28 -9.34
C ILE A 134 -10.64 4.18 -8.09
N LEU A 135 -9.36 4.53 -8.24
CA LEU A 135 -8.39 4.48 -7.16
C LEU A 135 -8.82 5.38 -5.99
N TYR A 136 -9.24 6.62 -6.29
CA TYR A 136 -9.67 7.56 -5.25
C TYR A 136 -10.88 7.03 -4.47
N ALA A 137 -11.92 6.55 -5.15
CA ALA A 137 -13.11 6.01 -4.50
C ALA A 137 -12.81 4.77 -3.65
N HIS A 138 -11.86 3.93 -4.08
CA HIS A 138 -11.39 2.78 -3.31
C HIS A 138 -10.62 3.20 -2.06
N GLN A 139 -9.66 4.12 -2.18
CA GLN A 139 -8.83 4.59 -1.07
C GLN A 139 -9.61 5.37 0.00
N GLN A 140 -10.77 5.93 -0.34
CA GLN A 140 -11.68 6.56 0.62
C GLN A 140 -12.42 5.56 1.52
N GLN A 141 -12.40 4.26 1.20
CA GLN A 141 -12.98 3.24 2.07
C GLN A 141 -12.06 3.05 3.28
N LYS A 142 -12.59 3.29 4.48
CA LYS A 142 -11.81 3.26 5.74
C LYS A 142 -10.95 2.01 5.90
N ASP A 143 -11.44 0.87 5.43
CA ASP A 143 -10.84 -0.45 5.62
C ASP A 143 -10.42 -1.12 4.30
N TRP A 144 -10.17 -0.35 3.23
CA TRP A 144 -9.76 -0.88 1.92
C TRP A 144 -8.54 -1.82 2.01
N TYR A 145 -7.60 -1.46 2.88
CA TYR A 145 -6.36 -2.19 3.09
C TYR A 145 -6.58 -3.52 3.82
N LEU A 146 -7.79 -3.78 4.35
CA LEU A 146 -8.18 -5.01 5.04
C LEU A 146 -8.93 -6.00 4.15
N SER A 147 -8.92 -5.81 2.82
CA SER A 147 -9.55 -6.78 1.91
C SER A 147 -9.05 -8.21 2.16
N SER A 148 -9.89 -9.20 1.87
CA SER A 148 -9.60 -10.62 2.12
C SER A 148 -8.28 -11.05 1.45
N PHE A 149 -8.02 -10.57 0.24
CA PHE A 149 -6.78 -10.83 -0.49
C PHE A 149 -5.55 -10.28 0.24
N LEU A 150 -5.58 -9.04 0.72
CA LEU A 150 -4.43 -8.42 1.41
C LEU A 150 -4.15 -9.06 2.76
N ARG A 151 -5.20 -9.46 3.49
CA ARG A 151 -5.07 -10.26 4.71
C ARG A 151 -4.40 -11.60 4.44
N GLN A 152 -4.84 -12.31 3.39
CA GLN A 152 -4.22 -13.58 2.98
C GLN A 152 -2.77 -13.39 2.52
N GLU A 153 -2.48 -12.33 1.77
CA GLU A 153 -1.11 -12.00 1.35
C GLU A 153 -0.21 -11.74 2.56
N CYS A 154 -0.67 -10.92 3.51
CA CYS A 154 0.05 -10.67 4.76
C CYS A 154 0.30 -11.97 5.54
N ALA A 155 -0.70 -12.85 5.67
CA ALA A 155 -0.56 -14.13 6.34
C ALA A 155 0.47 -15.05 5.64
N ARG A 156 0.39 -15.18 4.31
CA ARG A 156 1.31 -16.00 3.50
C ARG A 156 2.76 -15.52 3.57
N SER A 157 2.98 -14.21 3.70
CA SER A 157 4.30 -13.64 3.93
C SER A 157 4.81 -13.76 5.38
N GLY A 158 4.13 -14.52 6.25
CA GLY A 158 4.49 -14.70 7.67
C GLY A 158 4.01 -13.56 8.59
N GLY A 159 3.16 -12.68 8.09
CA GLY A 159 2.68 -11.50 8.78
C GLY A 159 1.53 -11.74 9.75
N CYS A 160 1.08 -10.64 10.34
CA CYS A 160 0.18 -10.61 11.49
C CYS A 160 -1.19 -11.22 11.22
N CYS A 161 -1.68 -11.16 9.98
CA CYS A 161 -3.04 -11.57 9.63
C CYS A 161 -3.27 -13.09 9.66
N GLY A 162 -2.22 -13.90 9.76
CA GLY A 162 -2.35 -15.33 10.07
C GLY A 162 -2.50 -15.61 11.58
N ARG A 163 -2.57 -14.57 12.42
CA ARG A 163 -2.61 -14.62 13.89
C ARG A 163 -3.62 -13.61 14.44
N GLU A 164 -3.87 -13.66 15.73
CA GLU A 164 -4.88 -12.81 16.40
C GLU A 164 -4.32 -11.49 16.99
N CYS A 165 -3.05 -11.18 16.74
CA CYS A 165 -2.37 -10.01 17.34
C CYS A 165 -2.93 -8.62 16.92
N GLY A 166 -3.75 -8.56 15.86
CA GLY A 166 -4.46 -7.33 15.44
C GLY A 166 -3.59 -6.17 14.97
N CYS A 167 -2.27 -6.35 14.80
CA CYS A 167 -1.35 -5.26 14.45
C CYS A 167 -1.73 -4.51 13.16
N CYS A 168 -2.37 -5.20 12.23
CA CYS A 168 -2.69 -4.67 10.91
C CYS A 168 -3.94 -3.78 10.92
N GLU A 169 -4.78 -3.81 11.98
CA GLU A 169 -6.06 -3.08 12.04
C GLU A 169 -5.95 -1.71 12.75
N LYS A 170 -4.83 -1.50 13.44
CA LYS A 170 -4.52 -0.29 14.21
C LYS A 170 -3.41 0.55 13.55
N PRO A 171 -3.39 1.87 13.78
CA PRO A 171 -2.24 2.69 13.40
C PRO A 171 -0.96 2.15 14.03
N ARG A 172 0.17 2.31 13.32
CA ARG A 172 1.48 1.86 13.83
C ARG A 172 2.06 2.78 14.89
N THR A 173 1.67 4.05 14.84
CA THR A 173 2.08 5.07 15.79
C THR A 173 1.07 6.21 15.74
N ASP A 174 0.88 6.90 16.87
CA ASP A 174 0.01 8.08 16.96
C ASP A 174 0.52 9.26 16.13
N LYS A 175 1.80 9.24 15.72
CA LYS A 175 2.37 10.24 14.80
C LYS A 175 1.82 10.15 13.38
N HIS A 176 1.34 8.96 12.99
CA HIS A 176 0.82 8.68 11.66
C HIS A 176 -0.55 7.98 11.77
N PRO A 177 -1.57 8.64 12.36
CA PRO A 177 -2.84 8.00 12.74
C PRO A 177 -3.67 7.56 11.53
N LEU A 178 -3.45 8.21 10.39
CA LEU A 178 -4.07 7.87 9.11
C LEU A 178 -3.37 6.69 8.40
N HIS A 179 -2.16 6.32 8.83
CA HIS A 179 -1.40 5.26 8.20
C HIS A 179 -1.68 3.91 8.86
N LYS A 180 -2.67 3.22 8.32
CA LYS A 180 -2.99 1.82 8.65
C LYS A 180 -2.59 0.93 7.48
N SER A 181 -1.89 -0.16 7.78
CA SER A 181 -1.34 -1.04 6.74
C SER A 181 -0.93 -2.39 7.31
N HIS A 182 -0.82 -3.39 6.43
CA HIS A 182 -0.31 -4.71 6.77
C HIS A 182 1.15 -4.69 7.22
N CYS A 183 1.58 -5.70 7.98
CA CYS A 183 2.95 -5.77 8.48
C CYS A 183 3.97 -5.91 7.36
N THR A 184 5.12 -5.28 7.52
CA THR A 184 6.34 -5.59 6.78
C THR A 184 7.25 -6.44 7.67
N SER A 185 8.46 -6.76 7.19
CA SER A 185 9.47 -7.41 8.03
C SER A 185 9.82 -6.63 9.31
N MET A 186 9.53 -5.32 9.35
CA MET A 186 9.80 -4.39 10.47
C MET A 186 8.72 -4.41 11.56
N CYS A 187 7.80 -5.37 11.55
CA CYS A 187 6.85 -5.50 12.65
C CYS A 187 7.44 -6.37 13.76
N LEU A 188 7.71 -5.78 14.94
CA LEU A 188 8.24 -6.50 16.11
C LEU A 188 7.42 -7.74 16.48
N CYS A 189 6.09 -7.65 16.54
CA CYS A 189 5.25 -8.82 16.80
C CYS A 189 5.42 -9.94 15.75
N CYS A 190 5.69 -9.59 14.49
CA CYS A 190 5.99 -10.60 13.46
C CYS A 190 7.42 -11.12 13.58
N GLU A 191 8.36 -10.30 14.03
CA GLU A 191 9.72 -10.73 14.34
C GLU A 191 9.74 -11.72 15.51
N ASP A 192 9.09 -11.40 16.62
CA ASP A 192 9.01 -12.26 17.80
C ASP A 192 8.40 -13.63 17.45
N ALA A 193 7.30 -13.62 16.69
CA ALA A 193 6.66 -14.85 16.23
C ALA A 193 7.53 -15.67 15.26
N ARG A 194 8.42 -15.01 14.51
CA ARG A 194 9.35 -15.64 13.57
C ARG A 194 10.61 -16.15 14.26
N GLY A 195 11.00 -15.54 15.38
CA GLY A 195 12.17 -15.91 16.18
C GLY A 195 13.50 -15.33 15.70
N TYR A 196 13.52 -14.49 14.66
CA TYR A 196 14.74 -13.85 14.16
C TYR A 196 14.46 -12.54 13.40
N PRO A 197 15.38 -11.55 13.44
CA PRO A 197 15.24 -10.30 12.70
C PRO A 197 15.48 -10.51 11.20
N VAL A 198 14.84 -9.67 10.40
CA VAL A 198 15.00 -9.66 8.94
C VAL A 198 15.63 -8.34 8.53
N GLU A 199 16.93 -8.39 8.27
CA GLU A 199 17.75 -7.23 7.91
C GLU A 199 17.39 -6.71 6.51
N VAL A 200 16.66 -5.61 6.48
CA VAL A 200 16.19 -4.99 5.23
C VAL A 200 16.42 -3.49 5.31
N GLU A 201 17.32 -2.98 4.49
CA GLU A 201 17.60 -1.54 4.43
C GLU A 201 16.52 -0.76 3.66
N LYS A 202 16.04 -1.35 2.56
CA LYS A 202 15.16 -0.71 1.59
C LYS A 202 13.90 -1.54 1.35
N TYR A 203 12.77 -0.88 1.10
CA TYR A 203 11.49 -1.59 0.95
C TYR A 203 11.49 -2.53 -0.26
N GLU A 204 12.27 -2.25 -1.30
CA GLU A 204 12.40 -3.09 -2.50
C GLU A 204 12.88 -4.51 -2.18
N ASN A 205 13.64 -4.64 -1.09
CA ASN A 205 14.20 -5.91 -0.64
C ASN A 205 13.34 -6.55 0.47
N ASN A 206 12.18 -5.97 0.81
CA ASN A 206 11.36 -6.47 1.90
C ASN A 206 10.57 -7.71 1.46
N PRO A 207 10.79 -8.90 2.05
CA PRO A 207 10.13 -10.13 1.62
C PRO A 207 8.62 -10.15 1.94
N MET A 208 8.12 -9.18 2.72
CA MET A 208 6.72 -9.08 3.10
C MET A 208 5.95 -8.00 2.31
N ILE A 209 6.57 -7.41 1.29
CA ILE A 209 5.93 -6.45 0.38
C ILE A 209 5.96 -7.05 -1.01
N VAL A 210 4.79 -7.25 -1.60
CA VAL A 210 4.67 -7.64 -3.01
C VAL A 210 4.22 -6.44 -3.83
N ASP A 211 5.19 -5.74 -4.41
CA ASP A 211 4.96 -4.68 -5.39
C ASP A 211 5.06 -5.26 -6.80
N VAL A 212 3.92 -5.51 -7.43
CA VAL A 212 3.89 -6.11 -8.78
C VAL A 212 4.51 -5.20 -9.84
N PHE A 213 4.58 -3.89 -9.62
CA PHE A 213 5.21 -2.98 -10.56
C PHE A 213 6.73 -3.06 -10.45
N LEU A 214 7.25 -3.04 -9.21
CA LEU A 214 8.68 -3.22 -8.93
C LEU A 214 9.20 -4.58 -9.41
N CYS A 215 8.48 -5.67 -9.11
CA CYS A 215 8.86 -7.03 -9.51
C CYS A 215 8.60 -7.31 -11.00
N GLY A 216 7.96 -6.40 -11.73
CA GLY A 216 7.51 -6.59 -13.11
C GLY A 216 6.27 -7.46 -13.19
N TYR A 217 5.11 -6.85 -13.45
CA TYR A 217 3.81 -7.51 -13.36
C TYR A 217 3.68 -8.76 -14.25
N ARG A 218 4.48 -8.87 -15.32
CA ARG A 218 4.52 -10.03 -16.21
C ARG A 218 5.01 -11.31 -15.55
N ASN A 219 5.71 -11.20 -14.42
CA ASN A 219 6.21 -12.33 -13.63
C ASN A 219 5.12 -12.99 -12.76
N PHE A 220 3.92 -12.42 -12.72
CA PHE A 220 2.82 -12.93 -11.91
C PHE A 220 1.76 -13.60 -12.78
N SER A 221 1.09 -14.60 -12.21
CA SER A 221 -0.06 -15.22 -12.88
C SER A 221 -1.17 -14.19 -13.09
N ARG A 222 -1.96 -14.35 -14.17
CA ARG A 222 -3.12 -13.48 -14.41
C ARG A 222 -4.10 -13.51 -13.25
N VAL A 223 -4.30 -14.68 -12.63
CA VAL A 223 -5.19 -14.79 -11.47
C VAL A 223 -4.70 -13.93 -10.31
N TYR A 224 -3.41 -13.99 -9.97
CA TYR A 224 -2.83 -13.18 -8.90
C TYR A 224 -2.94 -11.68 -9.19
N LEU A 225 -2.56 -11.23 -10.39
CA LEU A 225 -2.65 -9.82 -10.78
C LEU A 225 -4.09 -9.28 -10.70
N ARG A 226 -5.09 -10.09 -11.05
CA ARG A 226 -6.49 -9.69 -10.95
C ARG A 226 -6.85 -9.31 -9.52
N TYR A 227 -6.51 -10.17 -8.56
CA TYR A 227 -6.82 -9.93 -7.15
C TYR A 227 -5.97 -8.80 -6.57
N TRP A 228 -4.69 -8.72 -6.92
CA TRP A 228 -3.81 -7.65 -6.48
C TRP A 228 -4.29 -6.28 -6.98
N VAL A 229 -4.60 -6.15 -8.27
CA VAL A 229 -5.13 -4.89 -8.83
C VAL A 229 -6.48 -4.54 -8.22
N ASN A 230 -7.33 -5.55 -7.98
CA ASN A 230 -8.59 -5.30 -7.29
C ASN A 230 -8.36 -4.74 -5.89
N ALA A 231 -7.50 -5.39 -5.11
CA ALA A 231 -7.27 -5.03 -3.72
C ALA A 231 -6.58 -3.68 -3.52
N TYR A 232 -5.67 -3.27 -4.41
CA TYR A 232 -4.95 -1.99 -4.28
C TYR A 232 -5.59 -0.84 -5.06
N VAL A 233 -6.35 -1.12 -6.12
CA VAL A 233 -6.79 -0.09 -7.08
C VAL A 233 -8.29 -0.10 -7.28
N PHE A 234 -8.89 -1.23 -7.63
CA PHE A 234 -10.29 -1.23 -8.09
C PHE A 234 -11.35 -1.26 -6.99
N GLY A 235 -11.13 -2.05 -5.95
CA GLY A 235 -12.03 -2.11 -4.81
C GLY A 235 -13.41 -2.70 -5.09
N PHE A 236 -13.51 -3.72 -5.94
CA PHE A 236 -14.75 -4.50 -6.04
C PHE A 236 -14.81 -5.52 -4.90
N GLU A 237 -15.99 -5.70 -4.32
CA GLU A 237 -16.31 -6.75 -3.34
C GLU A 237 -16.67 -8.09 -4.01
#